data_AF-A0AAW0SAU3-F1
#
_entry.id   AF-A0AAW0SAU3-F1
#
_cell.length_a   1.000
_cell.length_b   1.000
_cell.length_c   1.000
_cell.angle_alpha   90.00
_cell.angle_beta   90.00
_cell.angle_gamma   90.00
#
_symmetry.space_group_name_H-M   'P 1'
#
loop_
_entity.id
_entity.type
_entity.pdbx_description
1 polymer ?
#
loop_
_entity_poly.entity_id
_entity_poly.type
_entity_poly.pdbx_seq_one_letter_code
_entity_poly.pdbx_strand_id
1 'polypeptide(L)'
;EDKAFLLAQREPGRRGRMGGVDTALAAQEQRSSQRQATQEVRKRRAEEEASTSAARVQLEDSSSTSSSTSAEGSPTLGISPVPPKRPRANLNIVTPDVAASLDRVKVSDRGAVFVLTETARALGHDTVEYNINRTSIQSQRRRHREQLASALKEKLRVEGPLVVHWDGKLMPDLTSNAHVDRLPILVSGGGEVQLLQVAKLPSGRGANEAKAVVEALEKWSVADRV
;
A
#
# COMPACT_ATOMS: atom_id res chain seq x y z
N GLU A 1 10.44 43.58 -8.27
CA GLU A 1 10.06 42.39 -9.05
C GLU A 1 8.59 42.49 -9.41
N ASP A 2 8.26 42.32 -10.69
CA ASP A 2 6.98 42.74 -11.26
C ASP A 2 5.89 41.69 -10.96
N LYS A 3 5.04 41.95 -9.95
CA LYS A 3 4.01 41.00 -9.49
C LYS A 3 3.03 40.59 -10.59
N ALA A 4 2.76 41.49 -11.54
CA ALA A 4 1.91 41.21 -12.69
C ALA A 4 2.50 40.13 -13.60
N PHE A 5 3.82 40.13 -13.77
CA PHE A 5 4.53 39.12 -14.56
C PHE A 5 4.46 37.72 -13.92
N LEU A 6 4.56 37.63 -12.59
CA LEU A 6 4.46 36.34 -11.88
C LEU A 6 3.05 35.75 -11.90
N LEU A 7 2.02 36.60 -11.89
CA LEU A 7 0.63 36.15 -12.02
C LEU A 7 0.35 35.66 -13.44
N ALA A 8 0.85 36.35 -14.47
CA ALA A 8 0.70 35.94 -15.88
C ALA A 8 1.38 34.60 -16.19
N GLN A 9 2.40 34.19 -15.43
CA GLN A 9 3.02 32.86 -15.59
C GLN A 9 2.16 31.70 -15.05
N ARG A 10 1.15 31.99 -14.23
CA ARG A 10 0.25 30.98 -13.64
C ARG A 10 -1.03 30.77 -14.46
N GLU A 11 -1.24 31.57 -15.50
CA GLU A 11 -2.37 31.42 -16.42
C GLU A 11 -2.14 30.24 -17.38
N PRO A 12 -3.20 29.47 -17.71
CA PRO A 12 -3.11 28.34 -18.63
C PRO A 12 -2.68 28.83 -20.03
N GLY A 13 -1.70 28.16 -20.64
CA GLY A 13 -1.18 28.54 -21.96
C GLY A 13 -0.13 29.66 -21.95
N ARG A 14 0.63 29.82 -20.86
CA ARG A 14 1.85 30.66 -20.68
C ARG A 14 2.13 31.64 -21.83
N ARG A 15 1.71 32.91 -21.67
CA ARG A 15 2.02 34.00 -22.61
C ARG A 15 3.52 34.05 -22.91
N GLY A 16 3.91 33.80 -24.16
CA GLY A 16 5.29 33.93 -24.65
C GLY A 16 6.10 32.63 -24.83
N ARG A 17 5.49 31.43 -24.75
CA ARG A 17 6.19 30.16 -25.06
C ARG A 17 6.14 29.86 -26.57
N MET A 18 7.25 30.03 -27.29
CA MET A 18 7.45 29.58 -28.69
C MET A 18 7.84 28.09 -28.78
N GLY A 19 7.28 27.24 -27.92
CA GLY A 19 7.61 25.82 -27.85
C GLY A 19 6.39 24.97 -28.15
N GLY A 20 6.57 23.94 -28.99
CA GLY A 20 5.50 23.03 -29.39
C GLY A 20 4.64 22.54 -28.22
N VAL A 21 3.33 22.43 -28.48
CA VAL A 21 2.35 21.96 -27.50
C VAL A 21 2.73 20.54 -27.10
N ASP A 22 2.93 20.32 -25.80
CA ASP A 22 3.18 18.98 -25.26
C ASP A 22 1.89 18.17 -25.40
N THR A 23 1.84 17.34 -26.45
CA THR A 23 0.67 16.56 -26.82
C THR A 23 0.23 15.58 -25.73
N ALA A 24 1.17 15.13 -24.87
CA ALA A 24 0.87 14.23 -23.78
C ALA A 24 0.08 14.94 -22.67
N LEU A 25 0.49 16.16 -22.31
CA LEU A 25 -0.17 16.96 -21.29
C LEU A 25 -1.55 17.42 -21.77
N ALA A 26 -1.65 17.89 -23.03
CA ALA A 26 -2.92 18.27 -23.63
C ALA A 26 -3.93 17.09 -23.68
N ALA A 27 -3.48 15.88 -24.04
CA ALA A 27 -4.32 14.68 -24.04
C ALA A 27 -4.71 14.24 -22.62
N GLN A 28 -3.91 14.54 -21.61
CA GLN A 28 -4.24 14.27 -20.21
C GLN A 28 -5.31 15.25 -19.69
N GLU A 29 -5.17 16.54 -19.99
CA GLU A 29 -6.17 17.56 -19.64
C GLU A 29 -7.51 17.30 -20.31
N GLN A 30 -7.53 16.99 -21.61
CA GLN A 30 -8.77 16.63 -22.34
C GLN A 30 -9.47 15.39 -21.75
N ARG A 31 -8.72 14.37 -21.34
CA ARG A 31 -9.30 13.20 -20.67
C ARG A 31 -9.88 13.55 -19.30
N SER A 32 -9.26 14.47 -18.57
CA SER A 32 -9.77 14.91 -17.27
C SER A 32 -11.05 15.73 -17.40
N SER A 33 -11.14 16.64 -18.38
CA SER A 33 -12.32 17.46 -18.60
C SER A 33 -13.51 16.64 -19.11
N GLN A 34 -13.27 15.67 -20.02
CA GLN A 34 -14.31 14.73 -20.45
C GLN A 34 -14.86 13.90 -19.27
N ARG A 35 -13.98 13.45 -18.36
CA ARG A 35 -14.41 12.73 -17.15
C ARG A 35 -15.30 13.60 -16.27
N GLN A 36 -14.93 14.86 -16.03
CA GLN A 36 -15.74 15.79 -15.24
C GLN A 36 -17.10 16.04 -15.88
N ALA A 37 -17.15 16.31 -17.19
CA ALA A 37 -18.41 16.50 -17.91
C ALA A 37 -19.33 15.26 -17.83
N THR A 38 -18.76 14.06 -18.00
CA THR A 38 -19.55 12.82 -17.87
C THR A 38 -20.06 12.58 -16.45
N GLN A 39 -19.31 12.98 -15.42
CA GLN A 39 -19.74 12.89 -14.02
C GLN A 39 -20.87 13.87 -13.71
N GLU A 40 -20.79 15.10 -14.23
CA GLU A 40 -21.86 16.10 -14.06
C GLU A 40 -23.16 15.66 -14.73
N VAL A 41 -23.09 15.10 -15.94
CA VAL A 41 -24.27 14.55 -16.63
C VAL A 41 -24.88 13.40 -15.83
N ARG A 42 -24.05 12.48 -15.29
CA ARG A 42 -24.53 11.38 -14.43
C ARG A 42 -25.19 11.90 -13.16
N LYS A 43 -24.62 12.94 -12.55
CA LYS A 43 -25.16 13.56 -11.34
C LYS A 43 -26.52 14.21 -11.60
N ARG A 44 -26.66 14.99 -12.69
CA ARG A 44 -27.94 15.59 -13.08
C ARG A 44 -29.02 14.54 -13.33
N ARG A 45 -28.69 13.46 -14.05
CA ARG A 45 -29.63 12.36 -14.31
C ARG A 45 -30.09 11.68 -13.00
N ALA A 46 -29.18 11.47 -12.05
CA ALA A 46 -29.53 10.89 -10.76
C ALA A 46 -30.44 11.81 -9.92
N GLU A 47 -30.25 13.13 -10.01
CA GLU A 47 -31.11 14.12 -9.35
C GLU A 47 -32.52 14.18 -9.97
N GLU A 48 -32.62 14.08 -11.29
CA GLU A 48 -33.89 13.97 -12.02
C GLU A 48 -34.65 12.68 -11.67
N GLU A 49 -33.96 11.53 -11.62
CA GLU A 49 -34.53 10.24 -11.21
C GLU A 49 -34.96 10.24 -9.72
N ALA A 50 -34.20 10.92 -8.85
CA ALA A 50 -34.56 11.08 -7.43
C ALA A 50 -35.81 11.97 -7.25
N SER A 51 -35.90 13.09 -7.96
CA SER A 51 -37.06 14.00 -7.89
C SER A 51 -38.36 13.37 -8.40
N THR A 52 -38.29 12.53 -9.44
CA THR A 52 -39.45 11.76 -9.94
C THR A 52 -39.90 10.67 -8.97
N SER A 53 -38.96 10.03 -8.24
CA SER A 53 -39.30 9.03 -7.22
C SER A 53 -39.93 9.63 -5.95
N ALA A 54 -39.56 10.85 -5.57
CA ALA A 54 -40.13 11.56 -4.41
C ALA A 54 -41.58 12.01 -4.63
N ALA A 55 -41.99 12.25 -5.88
CA ALA A 55 -43.35 12.69 -6.21
C ALA A 55 -44.42 11.57 -6.14
N ARG A 56 -44.03 10.29 -5.98
CA ARG A 56 -44.96 9.14 -6.04
C ARG A 56 -45.49 8.67 -4.68
N VAL A 57 -45.23 9.35 -3.57
CA VAL A 57 -45.70 8.89 -2.24
C VAL A 57 -46.74 9.84 -1.65
N GLN A 58 -48.02 9.52 -1.84
CA GLN A 58 -49.14 9.99 -1.01
C GLN A 58 -49.95 8.78 -0.51
N LEU A 59 -50.04 8.68 0.83
CA LEU A 59 -51.15 8.28 1.72
C LEU A 59 -51.82 6.91 1.47
N GLU A 60 -52.16 6.09 2.46
CA GLU A 60 -53.07 6.37 3.58
C GLU A 60 -52.71 5.55 4.84
N ASP A 61 -53.02 6.16 5.98
CA ASP A 61 -52.89 5.73 7.38
C ASP A 61 -54.19 5.05 7.86
N SER A 62 -54.09 4.07 8.78
CA SER A 62 -55.08 3.81 9.85
C SER A 62 -54.67 2.63 10.74
N SER A 63 -54.36 2.93 12.00
CA SER A 63 -54.25 2.01 13.13
C SER A 63 -55.61 1.60 13.71
N SER A 64 -55.79 0.35 14.18
CA SER A 64 -56.50 0.01 15.45
C SER A 64 -56.50 -1.50 15.81
N THR A 65 -55.89 -1.77 16.96
CA THR A 65 -56.08 -2.71 18.08
C THR A 65 -57.17 -3.82 18.11
N SER A 66 -56.73 -4.98 18.63
CA SER A 66 -57.37 -6.03 19.48
C SER A 66 -58.14 -7.25 18.91
N SER A 67 -57.57 -8.41 19.26
CA SER A 67 -58.15 -9.71 19.69
C SER A 67 -59.06 -10.53 18.77
N SER A 68 -58.59 -11.71 18.34
CA SER A 68 -58.99 -13.05 18.85
C SER A 68 -58.57 -14.21 17.92
N THR A 69 -57.94 -15.22 18.52
CA THR A 69 -58.04 -16.68 18.30
C THR A 69 -57.93 -17.32 16.89
N SER A 70 -56.88 -18.14 16.77
CA SER A 70 -56.85 -19.54 16.31
C SER A 70 -56.90 -19.92 14.83
N ALA A 71 -55.93 -20.78 14.49
CA ALA A 71 -55.95 -21.90 13.53
C ALA A 71 -55.06 -21.77 12.27
N GLU A 72 -53.93 -22.48 12.38
CA GLU A 72 -53.19 -23.29 11.40
C GLU A 72 -53.14 -22.92 9.90
N GLY A 73 -51.90 -22.91 9.38
CA GLY A 73 -51.64 -23.05 7.95
C GLY A 73 -50.35 -22.39 7.48
N SER A 74 -49.19 -22.85 7.96
CA SER A 74 -47.89 -22.42 7.41
C SER A 74 -47.56 -23.22 6.14
N PRO A 75 -47.32 -22.58 4.97
CA PRO A 75 -46.62 -23.22 3.88
C PRO A 75 -45.12 -22.95 4.06
N THR A 76 -44.40 -24.00 4.47
CA THR A 76 -42.94 -24.02 4.59
C THR A 76 -42.31 -23.78 3.21
N LEU A 77 -41.84 -22.56 2.95
CA LEU A 77 -40.98 -22.27 1.80
C LEU A 77 -39.60 -22.86 2.06
N GLY A 78 -39.18 -23.76 1.16
CA GLY A 78 -37.95 -24.55 1.28
C GLY A 78 -36.70 -23.69 1.47
N ILE A 79 -36.02 -23.91 2.59
CA ILE A 79 -34.66 -23.45 2.81
C ILE A 79 -33.77 -24.27 1.86
N SER A 80 -33.30 -23.66 0.77
CA SER A 80 -32.23 -24.28 -0.02
C SER A 80 -31.00 -24.44 0.90
N PRO A 81 -30.32 -25.59 0.92
CA PRO A 81 -29.16 -25.77 1.78
C PRO A 81 -28.07 -24.76 1.35
N VAL A 82 -27.76 -23.82 2.25
CA VAL A 82 -26.60 -22.95 2.12
C VAL A 82 -25.38 -23.86 1.96
N PRO A 83 -24.59 -23.72 0.88
CA PRO A 83 -23.44 -24.59 0.66
C PRO A 83 -22.50 -24.49 1.87
N PRO A 84 -21.93 -25.61 2.34
CA PRO A 84 -21.05 -25.61 3.49
C PRO A 84 -19.91 -24.62 3.25
N LYS A 85 -19.60 -23.81 4.28
CA LYS A 85 -18.45 -22.89 4.24
C LYS A 85 -17.22 -23.74 3.95
N ARG A 86 -16.62 -23.56 2.76
CA ARG A 86 -15.40 -24.28 2.38
C ARG A 86 -14.34 -24.05 3.46
N PRO A 87 -13.63 -25.11 3.92
CA PRO A 87 -12.55 -24.94 4.88
C PRO A 87 -11.57 -23.92 4.31
N ARG A 88 -11.18 -22.93 5.12
CA ARG A 88 -10.17 -21.96 4.71
C ARG A 88 -8.85 -22.70 4.57
N ALA A 89 -8.15 -22.44 3.48
CA ALA A 89 -6.80 -22.92 3.25
C ALA A 89 -5.89 -22.52 4.42
N ASN A 90 -5.25 -23.50 5.07
CA ASN A 90 -4.46 -23.27 6.28
C ASN A 90 -2.97 -23.56 6.09
N LEU A 91 -2.56 -24.17 4.97
CA LEU A 91 -1.18 -24.53 4.73
C LEU A 91 -0.39 -23.34 4.16
N ASN A 92 0.73 -23.03 4.82
CA ASN A 92 1.60 -21.93 4.43
C ASN A 92 2.68 -22.44 3.47
N ILE A 93 2.67 -21.98 2.21
CA ILE A 93 3.72 -22.31 1.22
C ILE A 93 4.96 -21.44 1.41
N VAL A 94 4.81 -20.19 1.88
CA VAL A 94 5.92 -19.24 1.95
C VAL A 94 6.81 -19.52 3.14
N THR A 95 7.80 -20.38 2.94
CA THR A 95 8.93 -20.59 3.83
C THR A 95 9.92 -19.41 3.73
N PRO A 96 10.86 -19.26 4.70
CA PRO A 96 11.88 -18.21 4.62
C PRO A 96 12.70 -18.28 3.31
N ASP A 97 13.01 -19.47 2.82
CA ASP A 97 13.77 -19.67 1.58
C ASP A 97 12.98 -19.27 0.33
N VAL A 98 11.68 -19.59 0.31
CA VAL A 98 10.78 -19.15 -0.76
C VAL A 98 10.65 -17.63 -0.73
N ALA A 99 10.46 -17.02 0.45
CA ALA A 99 10.40 -15.57 0.59
C ALA A 99 11.69 -14.90 0.13
N ALA A 100 12.86 -15.42 0.53
CA ALA A 100 14.16 -14.92 0.11
C ALA A 100 14.36 -15.04 -1.40
N SER A 101 13.93 -16.15 -2.00
CA SER A 101 14.01 -16.37 -3.46
C SER A 101 13.13 -15.36 -4.23
N LEU A 102 11.90 -15.12 -3.76
CA LEU A 102 11.00 -14.12 -4.34
C LEU A 102 11.55 -12.69 -4.19
N ASP A 103 12.22 -12.38 -3.08
CA ASP A 103 12.87 -11.09 -2.84
C ASP A 103 14.06 -10.87 -3.78
N ARG A 104 14.92 -11.88 -3.95
CA ARG A 104 16.10 -11.82 -4.84
C ARG A 104 15.71 -11.64 -6.31
N VAL A 105 14.65 -12.31 -6.75
CA VAL A 105 14.12 -12.19 -8.13
C VAL A 105 13.21 -10.96 -8.29
N LYS A 106 13.03 -10.15 -7.23
CA LYS A 106 12.19 -8.92 -7.24
C LYS A 106 10.75 -9.20 -7.69
N VAL A 107 10.20 -10.35 -7.32
CA VAL A 107 8.83 -10.73 -7.68
C VAL A 107 7.85 -9.94 -6.81
N SER A 108 6.88 -9.28 -7.45
CA SER A 108 5.80 -8.59 -6.75
C SER A 108 4.89 -9.56 -6.02
N ASP A 109 4.19 -9.14 -4.95
CA ASP A 109 3.28 -10.04 -4.21
C ASP A 109 2.19 -10.63 -5.12
N ARG A 110 1.76 -9.90 -6.15
CA ARG A 110 0.82 -10.41 -7.16
C ARG A 110 1.48 -11.43 -8.08
N GLY A 111 2.70 -11.15 -8.55
CA GLY A 111 3.48 -12.10 -9.35
C GLY A 111 3.75 -13.40 -8.58
N ALA A 112 4.01 -13.31 -7.28
CA ALA A 112 4.24 -14.45 -6.42
C ALA A 112 3.00 -15.35 -6.32
N VAL A 113 1.79 -14.77 -6.26
CA VAL A 113 0.54 -15.56 -6.33
C VAL A 113 0.53 -16.41 -7.59
N PHE A 114 0.78 -15.82 -8.76
CA PHE A 114 0.78 -16.55 -10.02
C PHE A 114 1.82 -17.67 -10.04
N VAL A 115 3.07 -17.35 -9.72
CA VAL A 115 4.17 -18.34 -9.73
C VAL A 115 3.88 -19.49 -8.76
N LEU A 116 3.45 -19.19 -7.53
CA LEU A 116 3.17 -20.22 -6.52
C LEU A 116 1.93 -21.06 -6.88
N THR A 117 0.91 -20.45 -7.49
CA THR A 117 -0.28 -21.18 -7.93
C THR A 117 0.03 -22.15 -9.07
N GLU A 118 0.75 -21.67 -10.09
CA GLU A 118 1.09 -22.51 -11.25
C GLU A 118 2.08 -23.61 -10.89
N THR A 119 3.05 -23.32 -10.01
CA THR A 119 4.00 -24.34 -9.52
C THR A 119 3.29 -25.38 -8.66
N ALA A 120 2.40 -25.00 -7.75
CA ALA A 120 1.59 -25.95 -7.00
C ALA A 120 0.76 -26.86 -7.93
N ARG A 121 0.10 -26.28 -8.94
CA ARG A 121 -0.68 -27.04 -9.93
C ARG A 121 0.19 -27.99 -10.74
N ALA A 122 1.37 -27.55 -11.20
CA ALA A 122 2.30 -28.37 -11.97
C ALA A 122 2.85 -29.56 -11.16
N LEU A 123 3.00 -29.39 -9.84
CA LEU A 123 3.41 -30.45 -8.91
C LEU A 123 2.26 -31.36 -8.46
N GLY A 124 1.03 -31.13 -8.96
CA GLY A 124 -0.15 -31.96 -8.62
C GLY A 124 -0.78 -31.62 -7.27
N HIS A 125 -0.48 -30.46 -6.69
CA HIS A 125 -1.04 -30.01 -5.44
C HIS A 125 -2.35 -29.22 -5.66
N ASP A 126 -3.36 -29.43 -4.80
CA ASP A 126 -4.59 -28.64 -4.85
C ASP A 126 -4.36 -27.25 -4.26
N THR A 127 -4.55 -26.23 -5.09
CA THR A 127 -4.40 -24.82 -4.72
C THR A 127 -5.35 -24.36 -3.61
N VAL A 128 -6.47 -25.07 -3.39
CA VAL A 128 -7.45 -24.74 -2.34
C VAL A 128 -6.93 -25.06 -0.93
N GLU A 129 -5.97 -25.96 -0.80
CA GLU A 129 -5.41 -26.36 0.50
C GLU A 129 -4.43 -25.33 1.06
N TYR A 130 -3.84 -24.52 0.17
CA TYR A 130 -2.78 -23.59 0.49
C TYR A 130 -3.23 -22.13 0.57
N ASN A 131 -2.63 -21.40 1.49
CA ASN A 131 -2.91 -19.99 1.72
C ASN A 131 -2.20 -19.08 0.69
N ILE A 132 -2.52 -19.26 -0.59
CA ILE A 132 -1.97 -18.50 -1.72
C ILE A 132 -2.85 -17.29 -2.00
N ASN A 133 -2.87 -16.34 -1.06
CA ASN A 133 -3.46 -15.03 -1.30
C ASN A 133 -2.41 -13.93 -1.18
N ARG A 134 -2.64 -12.82 -1.88
CA ARG A 134 -1.69 -11.70 -1.95
C ARG A 134 -1.33 -11.17 -0.55
N THR A 135 -2.32 -11.01 0.32
CA THR A 135 -2.16 -10.43 1.66
C THR A 135 -1.38 -11.34 2.60
N SER A 136 -1.61 -12.66 2.53
CA SER A 136 -0.87 -13.67 3.28
C SER A 136 0.58 -13.73 2.82
N ILE A 137 0.83 -13.79 1.51
CA ILE A 137 2.20 -13.76 0.97
C ILE A 137 2.91 -12.48 1.41
N GLN A 138 2.24 -11.32 1.31
CA GLN A 138 2.81 -10.05 1.75
C GLN A 138 3.14 -10.07 3.26
N SER A 139 2.21 -10.54 4.09
CA SER A 139 2.39 -10.64 5.54
C SER A 139 3.52 -11.60 5.92
N GLN A 140 3.56 -12.78 5.29
CA GLN A 140 4.60 -13.78 5.48
C GLN A 140 5.98 -13.24 5.08
N ARG A 141 6.10 -12.57 3.92
CA ARG A 141 7.34 -11.90 3.52
C ARG A 141 7.77 -10.83 4.54
N ARG A 142 6.83 -10.01 5.05
CA ARG A 142 7.15 -9.02 6.10
C ARG A 142 7.67 -9.69 7.36
N ARG A 143 6.98 -10.72 7.85
CA ARG A 143 7.38 -11.49 9.03
C ARG A 143 8.77 -12.10 8.86
N HIS A 144 9.06 -12.72 7.72
CA HIS A 144 10.38 -13.30 7.44
C HIS A 144 11.46 -12.22 7.35
N ARG A 145 11.18 -11.06 6.76
CA ARG A 145 12.13 -9.92 6.75
C ARG A 145 12.39 -9.35 8.14
N GLU A 146 11.37 -9.26 8.98
CA GLU A 146 11.52 -8.84 10.38
C GLU A 146 12.37 -9.84 11.18
N GLN A 147 12.10 -11.14 11.01
CA GLN A 147 12.90 -12.20 11.63
C GLN A 147 14.37 -12.16 11.17
N LEU A 148 14.60 -11.98 9.86
CA LEU A 148 15.95 -11.81 9.32
C LEU A 148 16.64 -10.57 9.89
N ALA A 149 15.94 -9.43 10.01
CA ALA A 149 16.50 -8.23 10.61
C ALA A 149 16.88 -8.42 12.08
N SER A 150 16.04 -9.11 12.87
CA SER A 150 16.35 -9.47 14.26
C SER A 150 17.54 -10.42 14.34
N ALA A 151 17.59 -11.46 13.50
CA ALA A 151 18.71 -12.40 13.46
C ALA A 151 20.03 -11.72 13.05
N LEU A 152 20.00 -10.76 12.11
CA LEU A 152 21.17 -9.95 11.74
C LEU A 152 21.63 -9.09 12.91
N LYS A 153 20.70 -8.53 13.69
CA LYS A 153 21.03 -7.76 14.89
C LYS A 153 21.74 -8.61 15.95
N GLU A 154 21.26 -9.83 16.20
CA GLU A 154 21.86 -10.75 17.15
C GLU A 154 23.21 -11.30 16.68
N LYS A 155 23.37 -11.50 15.36
CA LYS A 155 24.61 -12.02 14.78
C LYS A 155 25.76 -11.00 14.80
N LEU A 156 25.47 -9.71 14.94
CA LEU A 156 26.49 -8.67 14.94
C LEU A 156 27.47 -8.87 16.11
N ARG A 157 28.61 -9.49 15.82
CA ARG A 157 29.73 -9.63 16.75
C ARG A 157 30.65 -8.43 16.55
N VAL A 158 30.61 -7.51 17.50
CA VAL A 158 31.46 -6.33 17.48
C VAL A 158 32.73 -6.61 18.29
N GLU A 159 33.80 -6.99 17.61
CA GLU A 159 35.14 -7.07 18.19
C GLU A 159 36.01 -5.95 17.60
N GLY A 160 36.52 -5.05 18.45
CA GLY A 160 37.41 -3.97 18.09
C GLY A 160 36.76 -2.59 17.88
N PRO A 161 37.56 -1.57 17.52
CA PRO A 161 37.07 -0.23 17.24
C PRO A 161 36.19 -0.23 15.99
N LEU A 162 35.06 0.47 16.06
CA LEU A 162 34.13 0.59 14.96
C LEU A 162 34.29 1.93 14.25
N VAL A 163 34.14 1.93 12.93
CA VAL A 163 34.05 3.17 12.13
C VAL A 163 32.64 3.26 11.57
N VAL A 164 31.99 4.40 11.76
CA VAL A 164 30.65 4.66 11.23
C VAL A 164 30.76 5.39 9.90
N HIS A 165 30.04 4.91 8.91
CA HIS A 165 29.93 5.51 7.58
C HIS A 165 28.48 5.92 7.35
N TRP A 166 28.24 7.19 7.04
CA TRP A 166 26.92 7.68 6.68
C TRP A 166 27.01 8.64 5.49
N ASP A 167 26.15 8.45 4.51
CA ASP A 167 26.07 9.34 3.34
C ASP A 167 24.62 9.48 2.88
N GLY A 168 24.11 10.71 2.86
CA GLY A 168 22.72 11.01 2.59
C GLY A 168 22.40 10.94 1.09
N LYS A 169 21.23 10.41 0.74
CA LYS A 169 20.74 10.42 -0.65
C LYS A 169 19.26 10.75 -0.73
N LEU A 170 18.93 11.65 -1.64
CA LEU A 170 17.55 11.96 -1.99
C LEU A 170 16.93 10.79 -2.77
N MET A 171 15.89 10.16 -2.21
CA MET A 171 15.22 8.99 -2.81
C MET A 171 13.70 9.17 -2.81
N PRO A 172 12.96 8.53 -3.74
CA PRO A 172 11.51 8.52 -3.71
C PRO A 172 10.99 7.91 -2.41
N ASP A 173 9.97 8.52 -1.83
CA ASP A 173 9.33 8.02 -0.64
C ASP A 173 8.51 6.74 -0.94
N LEU A 174 8.34 5.88 0.06
CA LEU A 174 7.58 4.64 -0.11
C LEU A 174 6.07 4.87 -0.07
N THR A 175 5.64 5.95 0.59
CA THR A 175 4.24 6.30 0.83
C THR A 175 3.73 7.46 -0.01
N SER A 176 4.63 8.30 -0.52
CA SER A 176 4.28 9.52 -1.25
C SER A 176 5.08 9.63 -2.54
N ASN A 177 4.62 10.47 -3.47
CA ASN A 177 5.36 10.77 -4.71
C ASN A 177 6.46 11.82 -4.50
N ALA A 178 6.76 12.18 -3.24
CA ALA A 178 7.81 13.12 -2.91
C ALA A 178 9.17 12.43 -2.84
N HIS A 179 10.21 13.23 -3.03
CA HIS A 179 11.58 12.82 -2.76
C HIS A 179 11.94 13.21 -1.33
N VAL A 180 12.56 12.29 -0.60
CA VAL A 180 12.94 12.48 0.80
C VAL A 180 14.39 12.07 1.00
N ASP A 181 15.10 12.81 1.85
CA ASP A 181 16.46 12.49 2.24
C ASP A 181 16.48 11.19 3.04
N ARG A 182 17.23 10.21 2.55
CA ARG A 182 17.46 8.95 3.23
C ARG A 182 18.93 8.80 3.55
N LEU A 183 19.22 8.50 4.82
CA LEU A 183 20.58 8.36 5.33
C LEU A 183 20.84 6.88 5.69
N PRO A 184 21.50 6.10 4.81
CA PRO A 184 22.13 4.85 5.20
C PRO A 184 23.23 5.10 6.24
N ILE A 185 23.20 4.33 7.32
CA ILE A 185 24.18 4.36 8.39
C ILE A 185 24.77 2.95 8.49
N LEU A 186 26.06 2.85 8.20
CA LEU A 186 26.83 1.62 8.22
C LEU A 186 27.89 1.68 9.31
N VAL A 187 28.27 0.51 9.80
CA VAL A 187 29.36 0.33 10.74
C VAL A 187 30.33 -0.68 10.13
N SER A 188 31.62 -0.38 10.17
CA SER A 188 32.69 -1.29 9.77
C SER A 188 33.65 -1.55 10.92
N GLY A 189 34.04 -2.81 11.11
CA GLY A 189 35.01 -3.24 12.12
C GLY A 189 35.37 -4.72 11.92
N GLY A 190 36.59 -5.12 12.28
CA GLY A 190 37.00 -6.53 12.19
C GLY A 190 36.98 -7.14 10.77
N GLY A 191 36.97 -6.33 9.71
CA GLY A 191 36.86 -6.77 8.32
C GLY A 191 35.43 -6.98 7.81
N GLU A 192 34.42 -6.73 8.64
CA GLU A 192 33.00 -6.81 8.25
C GLU A 192 32.37 -5.41 8.18
N VAL A 193 31.35 -5.28 7.33
CA VAL A 193 30.54 -4.06 7.20
C VAL A 193 29.08 -4.43 7.42
N GLN A 194 28.44 -3.78 8.39
CA GLN A 194 27.05 -3.98 8.73
C GLN A 194 26.24 -2.71 8.49
N LEU A 195 25.14 -2.83 7.78
CA LEU A 195 24.13 -1.78 7.68
C LEU A 195 23.27 -1.78 8.96
N LEU A 196 23.23 -0.66 9.68
CA LEU A 196 22.40 -0.52 10.88
C LEU A 196 20.98 -0.09 10.53
N GLN A 197 20.86 0.97 9.72
CA GLN A 197 19.57 1.57 9.38
C GLN A 197 19.69 2.43 8.12
N VAL A 198 18.56 2.62 7.44
CA VAL A 198 18.37 3.67 6.42
C VAL A 198 17.30 4.62 6.95
N ALA A 199 17.73 5.70 7.60
CA ALA A 199 16.82 6.66 8.24
C ALA A 199 16.15 7.57 7.20
N LYS A 200 14.85 7.82 7.35
CA LYS A 200 14.13 8.85 6.58
C LYS A 200 14.27 10.16 7.34
N LEU A 201 14.94 11.15 6.76
CA LEU A 201 15.17 12.44 7.40
C LEU A 201 14.09 13.46 6.99
N PRO A 202 13.71 14.39 7.89
CA PRO A 202 12.84 15.49 7.53
C PRO A 202 13.54 16.53 6.64
N SER A 203 14.86 16.65 6.75
CA SER A 203 15.73 17.42 5.86
C SER A 203 17.20 16.99 6.04
N GLY A 204 18.00 17.05 4.96
CA GLY A 204 19.45 16.79 4.94
C GLY A 204 20.29 17.88 5.60
N ARG A 205 19.84 18.41 6.74
CA ARG A 205 20.67 19.28 7.59
C ARG A 205 21.52 18.40 8.49
N GLY A 206 22.79 18.78 8.68
CA GLY A 206 23.74 18.01 9.49
C GLY A 206 23.26 17.69 10.92
N ALA A 207 22.47 18.57 11.54
CA ALA A 207 21.89 18.30 12.86
C ALA A 207 20.90 17.10 12.87
N ASN A 208 20.09 16.96 11.81
CA ASN A 208 19.17 15.82 11.69
C ASN A 208 19.91 14.53 11.35
N GLU A 209 20.97 14.64 10.53
CA GLU A 209 21.83 13.51 10.20
C GLU A 209 22.55 12.98 11.44
N ALA A 210 23.22 13.86 12.20
CA ALA A 210 23.90 13.50 13.44
C ALA A 210 22.94 12.86 14.45
N LYS A 211 21.74 13.42 14.62
CA LYS A 211 20.70 12.83 15.48
C LYS A 211 20.33 11.41 15.04
N ALA A 212 20.10 11.21 13.75
CA ALA A 212 19.75 9.88 13.22
C ALA A 212 20.90 8.87 13.37
N VAL A 213 22.16 9.30 13.25
CA VAL A 213 23.34 8.47 13.50
C VAL A 213 23.39 8.03 14.95
N VAL A 214 23.29 8.96 15.91
CA VAL A 214 23.32 8.65 17.35
C VAL A 214 22.19 7.68 17.73
N GLU A 215 20.95 7.95 17.29
CA GLU A 215 19.81 7.06 17.54
C GLU A 215 20.03 5.64 16.97
N ALA A 216 20.66 5.53 15.79
CA ALA A 216 20.97 4.23 15.20
C ALA A 216 22.03 3.47 16.01
N LEU A 217 23.07 4.15 16.50
CA LEU A 217 24.12 3.54 17.32
C LEU A 217 23.59 3.07 18.68
N GLU A 218 22.74 3.86 19.32
CA GLU A 218 22.09 3.50 20.59
C GLU A 218 21.15 2.29 20.42
N LYS A 219 20.33 2.29 19.37
CA LYS A 219 19.40 1.18 19.07
C LYS A 219 20.11 -0.15 18.86
N TRP A 220 21.33 -0.11 18.34
CA TRP A 220 22.19 -1.27 18.14
C TRP A 220 23.16 -1.51 19.28
N SER A 221 23.15 -0.67 20.33
CA SER A 221 24.01 -0.76 21.52
C SER A 221 25.51 -0.78 21.18
N VAL A 222 25.91 0.02 20.20
CA VAL A 222 27.30 0.14 19.71
C VAL A 222 27.91 1.52 19.92
N ALA A 223 27.17 2.46 20.54
CA ALA A 223 27.60 3.84 20.73
C ALA A 223 28.93 3.99 21.48
N ASP A 224 29.16 3.19 22.52
CA ASP A 224 30.38 3.27 23.35
C ASP A 224 31.65 2.73 22.65
N ARG A 225 31.51 2.19 21.44
CA ARG A 225 32.58 1.47 20.71
C ARG A 225 33.01 2.16 19.41
N VAL A 226 32.38 3.29 19.09
CA VAL A 226 32.64 4.14 17.92
C VAL A 226 33.55 5.29 18.29
#